data_AF-A0A1H9S6A6-F1
#
_entry.id   AF-A0A1H9S6A6-F1
#
_cell.length_a   1.000
_cell.length_b   1.000
_cell.length_c   1.000
_cell.angle_alpha   90.00
_cell.angle_beta   90.00
_cell.angle_gamma   90.00
#
_symmetry.space_group_name_H-M   'P 1'
#
loop_
_entity.id
_entity.type
_entity.pdbx_description
1 polymer ?
#
loop_
_entity_poly.entity_id
_entity_poly.type
_entity_poly.pdbx_seq_one_letter_code
_entity_poly.pdbx_strand_id
1 'polypeptide(L)'
;MIKGTVLETIEDCVYLNADNVVSKATLEVVEDGGKAGLSVKGAGKFLAKSGNELKTFLNSITTKPLGKTYIGKWYRYTGNQSYNPTEIYSGMIDAENRFRKGLYLSETKAGNIIEANSYGGTSGKTLFEITNVEINNILDLTDETVIRQLGTSFEQMKLSGVTNSYEYTQEIAIWAKNNGYSGVKFYGAQGGSTSYTNFSIFDQSTVNSAIKGSANIIPW
;
A
#
# COMPACT_ATOMS: atom_id res chain seq x y z
N MET A 1 19.46 -1.55 5.95
CA MET A 1 20.58 -1.06 5.13
C MET A 1 21.11 0.16 5.84
N ILE A 2 22.30 0.07 6.42
CA ILE A 2 22.92 1.19 7.14
C ILE A 2 23.42 2.18 6.08
N LYS A 3 23.04 3.45 6.20
CA LYS A 3 23.58 4.53 5.36
C LYS A 3 24.68 5.19 6.18
N GLY A 4 25.93 5.11 5.72
CA GLY A 4 27.06 5.64 6.46
C GLY A 4 28.32 5.69 5.61
N THR A 5 29.45 6.03 6.23
CA THR A 5 30.75 6.06 5.55
C THR A 5 31.21 4.62 5.31
N VAL A 6 31.54 4.29 4.06
CA VAL A 6 32.13 2.99 3.73
C VAL A 6 33.53 2.92 4.32
N LEU A 7 33.75 2.00 5.25
CA LEU A 7 35.03 1.74 5.88
C LEU A 7 35.85 0.74 5.06
N GLU A 8 35.19 -0.29 4.53
CA GLU A 8 35.82 -1.39 3.82
C GLU A 8 34.86 -1.96 2.77
N THR A 9 35.42 -2.45 1.66
CA THR A 9 34.68 -3.14 0.60
C THR A 9 35.21 -4.56 0.48
N ILE A 10 34.32 -5.54 0.56
CA ILE A 10 34.61 -6.96 0.31
C ILE A 10 34.03 -7.30 -1.06
N GLU A 11 34.90 -7.45 -2.05
CA GLU A 11 34.51 -7.77 -3.43
C GLU A 11 34.31 -9.28 -3.63
N ASP A 12 33.68 -9.66 -4.75
CA ASP A 12 33.49 -11.06 -5.17
C ASP A 12 32.87 -11.99 -4.11
N CYS A 13 32.03 -11.46 -3.22
CA CYS A 13 31.31 -12.28 -2.25
C CYS A 13 30.33 -13.19 -3.00
N VAL A 14 30.51 -14.49 -2.81
CA VAL A 14 29.65 -15.50 -3.42
C VAL A 14 28.52 -15.85 -2.46
N TYR A 15 27.28 -15.77 -2.94
CA TYR A 15 26.11 -16.20 -2.19
C TYR A 15 25.19 -17.05 -3.05
N LEU A 16 24.44 -17.94 -2.41
CA LEU A 16 23.31 -18.62 -3.04
C LEU A 16 22.09 -17.70 -2.93
N ASN A 17 21.53 -17.31 -4.07
CA ASN A 17 20.28 -16.55 -4.07
C ASN A 17 19.08 -17.46 -3.76
N ALA A 18 17.88 -16.87 -3.70
CA ALA A 18 16.64 -17.62 -3.40
C ALA A 18 16.34 -18.76 -4.40
N ASP A 19 16.94 -18.73 -5.59
CA ASP A 19 16.78 -19.73 -6.65
C ASP A 19 17.92 -20.78 -6.64
N ASN A 20 18.73 -20.84 -5.58
CA ASN A 20 19.95 -21.67 -5.49
C ASN A 20 20.99 -21.38 -6.59
N VAL A 21 20.96 -20.18 -7.18
CA VAL A 21 21.96 -19.76 -8.16
C VAL A 21 23.09 -19.03 -7.45
N VAL A 22 24.31 -19.46 -7.76
CA VAL A 22 25.55 -18.81 -7.30
C VAL A 22 25.62 -17.41 -7.89
N SER A 23 25.52 -16.41 -7.02
CA SER A 23 25.50 -15.00 -7.37
C SER A 23 26.68 -14.27 -6.71
N LYS A 24 27.10 -13.17 -7.32
CA LYS A 24 28.15 -12.30 -6.78
C LYS A 24 27.55 -11.04 -6.18
N ALA A 25 28.09 -10.61 -5.04
CA ALA A 25 27.79 -9.34 -4.43
C ALA A 25 29.08 -8.68 -3.95
N THR A 26 29.01 -7.36 -3.75
CA THR A 26 30.02 -6.63 -3.02
C THR A 26 29.44 -6.32 -1.63
N LEU A 27 30.10 -6.73 -0.56
CA LEU A 27 29.72 -6.30 0.79
C LEU A 27 30.49 -5.02 1.14
N GLU A 28 29.84 -4.07 1.77
CA GLU A 28 30.49 -2.88 2.29
C GLU A 28 30.34 -2.89 3.82
N VAL A 29 31.44 -2.73 4.55
CA VAL A 29 31.41 -2.38 5.97
C VAL A 29 31.17 -0.88 6.06
N VAL A 30 30.14 -0.49 6.79
CA VAL A 30 29.66 0.90 6.83
C VAL A 30 29.59 1.37 8.28
N GLU A 31 30.11 2.57 8.55
CA GLU A 31 29.96 3.25 9.83
C GLU A 31 28.87 4.33 9.76
N ASP A 32 27.90 4.24 10.67
CA ASP A 32 26.89 5.28 10.88
C ASP A 32 26.82 5.64 12.36
N GLY A 33 27.29 6.85 12.71
CA GLY A 33 27.25 7.36 14.08
C GLY A 33 27.99 6.50 15.11
N GLY A 34 29.17 5.99 14.79
CA GLY A 34 29.98 5.15 15.68
C GLY A 34 29.57 3.68 15.74
N LYS A 35 28.64 3.24 14.88
CA LYS A 35 28.25 1.83 14.74
C LYS A 35 28.69 1.30 13.38
N ALA A 36 29.49 0.24 13.39
CA ALA A 36 29.84 -0.51 12.19
C ALA A 36 28.76 -1.57 11.88
N GLY A 37 28.43 -1.74 10.60
CA GLY A 37 27.62 -2.85 10.11
C GLY A 37 27.83 -3.15 8.64
N LEU A 38 27.12 -4.15 8.12
CA LEU A 38 27.28 -4.62 6.74
C LEU A 38 26.17 -4.08 5.83
N SER A 39 26.56 -3.65 4.64
CA SER A 39 25.68 -3.35 3.51
C SER A 39 26.08 -4.20 2.30
N VAL A 40 25.17 -4.38 1.34
CA VAL A 40 25.42 -5.15 0.13
C VAL A 40 25.23 -4.23 -1.06
N LYS A 41 26.30 -4.00 -1.80
CA LYS A 41 26.36 -3.25 -3.05
C LYS A 41 26.17 -4.21 -4.23
N GLY A 42 25.30 -3.83 -5.17
CA GLY A 42 25.05 -4.59 -6.40
C GLY A 42 24.09 -5.77 -6.29
N ALA A 43 23.74 -6.24 -5.09
CA ALA A 43 22.58 -7.12 -4.93
C ALA A 43 21.32 -6.30 -5.25
N GLY A 44 20.68 -6.60 -6.38
CA GLY A 44 19.37 -6.04 -6.69
C GLY A 44 18.47 -6.22 -5.47
N LYS A 45 17.84 -5.13 -5.03
CA LYS A 45 16.81 -5.24 -3.98
C LYS A 45 15.79 -6.26 -4.47
N PHE A 46 15.40 -7.18 -3.59
CA PHE A 46 14.38 -8.16 -3.91
C PHE A 46 13.15 -7.43 -4.46
N LEU A 47 12.74 -7.84 -5.65
CA LEU A 47 11.55 -7.35 -6.33
C LEU A 47 10.83 -8.58 -6.85
N ALA A 48 9.70 -8.91 -6.22
CA ALA A 48 8.92 -10.08 -6.57
C ALA A 48 8.47 -9.99 -8.03
N LYS A 49 8.54 -11.11 -8.77
CA LYS A 49 8.09 -11.23 -10.17
C LYS A 49 6.70 -11.87 -10.28
N SER A 50 6.12 -12.28 -9.16
CA SER A 50 4.75 -12.80 -9.06
C SER A 50 4.18 -12.56 -7.67
N GLY A 51 2.85 -12.70 -7.52
CA GLY A 51 2.19 -12.64 -6.22
C GLY A 51 2.66 -13.75 -5.28
N ASN A 52 2.92 -14.96 -5.78
CA ASN A 52 3.39 -16.07 -4.94
C ASN A 52 4.83 -15.84 -4.41
N GLU A 53 5.70 -15.27 -5.24
CA GLU A 53 7.04 -14.87 -4.82
C GLU A 53 6.98 -13.75 -3.77
N LEU A 54 6.10 -12.76 -4.00
CA LEU A 54 5.85 -11.67 -3.06
C LEU A 54 5.35 -12.22 -1.71
N LYS A 55 4.36 -13.11 -1.73
CA LYS A 55 3.83 -13.76 -0.52
C LYS A 55 4.93 -14.47 0.27
N THR A 56 5.79 -15.22 -0.42
CA THR A 56 6.90 -15.93 0.20
C THR A 56 7.88 -14.97 0.87
N PHE A 57 8.21 -13.88 0.18
CA PHE A 57 9.07 -12.82 0.74
C PHE A 57 8.42 -12.10 1.92
N LEU A 58 7.15 -11.70 1.80
CA LEU A 58 6.41 -11.02 2.85
C LEU A 58 6.33 -11.86 4.13
N ASN A 59 6.23 -13.18 4.02
CA ASN A 59 6.25 -14.09 5.17
C ASN A 59 7.63 -14.24 5.82
N SER A 60 8.72 -13.84 5.14
CA SER A 60 10.09 -13.90 5.67
C SER A 60 10.56 -12.58 6.29
N ILE A 61 9.86 -11.45 6.05
CA ILE A 61 10.29 -10.16 6.60
C ILE A 61 10.14 -10.13 8.12
N THR A 62 11.25 -9.90 8.82
CA THR A 62 11.29 -9.80 10.29
C THR A 62 11.12 -8.37 10.79
N THR A 63 11.57 -7.40 10.00
CA THR A 63 11.39 -5.97 10.27
C THR A 63 10.27 -5.45 9.38
N LYS A 64 9.14 -5.11 10.00
CA LYS A 64 7.93 -4.64 9.31
C LYS A 64 7.97 -3.11 9.16
N PRO A 65 7.43 -2.54 8.06
CA PRO A 65 7.28 -1.10 7.96
C PRO A 65 6.46 -0.53 9.13
N LEU A 66 6.83 0.64 9.65
CA LEU A 66 6.01 1.27 10.69
C LEU A 66 4.71 1.79 10.06
N GLY A 67 3.57 1.47 10.67
CA GLY A 67 2.30 2.05 10.29
C GLY A 67 2.25 3.54 10.62
N LYS A 68 1.58 4.32 9.79
CA LYS A 68 1.40 5.76 9.98
C LYS A 68 0.00 6.07 10.49
N THR A 69 -0.10 7.12 11.29
CA THR A 69 -1.39 7.72 11.65
C THR A 69 -1.85 8.64 10.53
N TYR A 70 -3.13 8.57 10.18
CA TYR A 70 -3.80 9.53 9.32
C TYR A 70 -4.82 10.32 10.13
N ILE A 71 -4.77 11.66 10.02
CA ILE A 71 -5.74 12.59 10.58
C ILE A 71 -6.24 13.47 9.45
N GLY A 72 -7.55 13.56 9.27
CA GLY A 72 -8.12 14.42 8.25
C GLY A 72 -9.57 14.09 7.93
N LYS A 73 -9.85 14.06 6.63
CA LYS A 73 -11.18 13.76 6.07
C LYS A 73 -11.06 12.76 4.94
N TRP A 74 -12.16 12.09 4.62
CA TRP A 74 -12.24 11.20 3.48
C TRP A 74 -13.40 11.56 2.59
N TYR A 75 -13.32 11.10 1.35
CA TYR A 75 -14.37 11.25 0.35
C TYR A 75 -14.76 9.88 -0.17
N ARG A 76 -16.06 9.67 -0.33
CA ARG A 76 -16.59 8.44 -0.90
C ARG A 76 -17.86 8.73 -1.66
N TYR A 77 -18.00 8.11 -2.82
CA TYR A 77 -19.29 8.05 -3.49
C TYR A 77 -19.95 6.70 -3.26
N THR A 78 -21.28 6.69 -3.27
CA THR A 78 -22.10 5.48 -3.28
C THR A 78 -23.06 5.52 -4.47
N GLY A 79 -23.74 4.41 -4.73
CA GLY A 79 -24.70 4.30 -5.83
C GLY A 79 -25.97 5.15 -5.67
N ASN A 80 -26.25 5.68 -4.48
CA ASN A 80 -27.30 6.65 -4.14
C ASN A 80 -27.22 7.05 -2.65
N GLN A 81 -28.01 8.04 -2.23
CA GLN A 81 -28.00 8.60 -0.88
C GLN A 81 -28.44 7.64 0.24
N SER A 82 -29.15 6.55 -0.08
CA SER A 82 -29.67 5.60 0.90
C SER A 82 -28.62 4.61 1.39
N TYR A 83 -27.47 4.50 0.69
CA TYR A 83 -26.36 3.67 1.11
C TYR A 83 -25.55 4.34 2.22
N ASN A 84 -25.15 3.54 3.23
CA ASN A 84 -24.26 4.01 4.28
C ASN A 84 -22.83 4.20 3.73
N PRO A 85 -22.29 5.44 3.67
CA PRO A 85 -20.96 5.72 3.12
C PRO A 85 -19.82 5.20 3.99
N THR A 86 -20.08 4.76 5.22
CA THR A 86 -19.06 4.22 6.14
C THR A 86 -19.15 2.70 6.27
N GLU A 87 -19.99 2.04 5.48
CA GLU A 87 -20.15 0.59 5.53
C GLU A 87 -19.25 -0.13 4.52
N ILE A 88 -18.55 -1.17 4.99
CA ILE A 88 -17.89 -2.17 4.14
C ILE A 88 -18.97 -3.10 3.60
N TYR A 89 -19.20 -3.04 2.29
CA TYR A 89 -20.25 -3.83 1.65
C TYR A 89 -20.02 -5.34 1.86
N SER A 90 -21.00 -6.03 2.44
CA SER A 90 -20.88 -7.43 2.81
C SER A 90 -20.72 -8.36 1.60
N GLY A 91 -21.36 -8.03 0.48
CA GLY A 91 -21.30 -8.76 -0.79
C GLY A 91 -20.06 -8.50 -1.65
N MET A 92 -19.07 -7.76 -1.16
CA MET A 92 -17.81 -7.51 -1.87
C MET A 92 -17.02 -8.82 -2.03
N ILE A 93 -16.67 -9.17 -3.28
CA ILE A 93 -15.88 -10.37 -3.61
C ILE A 93 -14.40 -10.00 -3.59
N ASP A 94 -13.62 -10.69 -2.76
CA ASP A 94 -12.19 -10.42 -2.54
C ASP A 94 -11.36 -10.40 -3.83
N ALA A 95 -11.61 -11.34 -4.75
CA ALA A 95 -10.85 -11.48 -5.98
C ALA A 95 -11.05 -10.30 -6.96
N GLU A 96 -12.18 -9.59 -6.86
CA GLU A 96 -12.55 -8.50 -7.77
C GLU A 96 -11.99 -7.13 -7.33
N ASN A 97 -11.35 -7.06 -6.17
CA ASN A 97 -10.93 -5.81 -5.55
C ASN A 97 -9.41 -5.76 -5.36
N ARG A 98 -8.83 -4.59 -5.66
CA ARG A 98 -7.36 -4.37 -5.65
C ARG A 98 -6.71 -4.75 -4.33
N PHE A 99 -7.30 -4.35 -3.22
CA PHE A 99 -6.82 -4.64 -1.87
C PHE A 99 -7.81 -5.50 -1.09
N ARG A 100 -8.47 -6.46 -1.77
CA ARG A 100 -9.49 -7.34 -1.20
C ARG A 100 -10.69 -6.56 -0.63
N LYS A 101 -11.53 -7.23 0.16
CA LYS A 101 -12.66 -6.61 0.86
C LYS A 101 -12.19 -5.57 1.87
N GLY A 102 -12.78 -4.37 1.76
CA GLY A 102 -12.47 -3.24 2.63
C GLY A 102 -13.31 -2.01 2.31
N LEU A 103 -13.11 -0.95 3.09
CA LEU A 103 -13.71 0.35 2.85
C LEU A 103 -12.78 1.18 1.94
N TYR A 104 -13.19 1.40 0.69
CA TYR A 104 -12.46 2.23 -0.26
C TYR A 104 -12.86 3.68 -0.15
N LEU A 105 -11.86 4.55 0.05
CA LEU A 105 -12.01 5.96 0.35
C LEU A 105 -10.96 6.77 -0.40
N SER A 106 -11.26 8.01 -0.75
CA SER A 106 -10.30 8.95 -1.33
C SER A 106 -9.87 9.99 -0.30
N GLU A 107 -8.61 10.41 -0.34
CA GLU A 107 -8.10 11.50 0.51
C GLU A 107 -8.66 12.86 0.07
N THR A 108 -9.00 13.01 -1.21
CA THR A 108 -9.49 14.27 -1.78
C THR A 108 -10.78 14.08 -2.58
N LYS A 109 -11.60 15.14 -2.63
CA LYS A 109 -12.80 15.20 -3.48
C LYS A 109 -12.45 14.96 -4.95
N ALA A 110 -11.40 15.62 -5.44
CA ALA A 110 -10.94 15.48 -6.82
C ALA A 110 -10.54 14.04 -7.17
N GLY A 111 -9.82 13.36 -6.27
CA GLY A 111 -9.49 11.93 -6.43
C GLY A 111 -10.74 11.05 -6.51
N ASN A 112 -11.75 11.32 -5.68
CA ASN A 112 -12.99 10.57 -5.70
C ASN A 112 -13.81 10.76 -6.99
N ILE A 113 -13.77 11.97 -7.58
CA ILE A 113 -14.39 12.27 -8.87
C ILE A 113 -13.69 11.50 -10.01
N ILE A 114 -12.36 11.41 -9.98
CA ILE A 114 -11.59 10.64 -10.97
C ILE A 114 -12.02 9.17 -10.93
N GLU A 115 -12.13 8.57 -9.74
CA GLU A 115 -12.62 7.20 -9.58
C GLU A 115 -14.06 7.07 -10.11
N ALA A 116 -14.98 7.95 -9.70
CA ALA A 116 -16.37 7.90 -10.14
C ALA A 116 -16.51 7.94 -11.67
N ASN A 117 -15.69 8.76 -12.34
CA ASN A 117 -15.68 8.89 -13.80
C ASN A 117 -15.21 7.61 -14.51
N SER A 118 -14.22 6.91 -13.98
CA SER A 118 -13.82 5.59 -14.50
C SER A 118 -14.90 4.53 -14.39
N TYR A 119 -15.89 4.72 -13.49
CA TYR A 119 -17.03 3.82 -13.29
C TYR A 119 -18.35 4.41 -13.78
N GLY A 120 -18.35 5.13 -14.92
CA GLY A 120 -19.57 5.61 -15.58
C GLY A 120 -20.07 6.99 -15.14
N GLY A 121 -19.20 7.83 -14.57
CA GLY A 121 -19.51 9.23 -14.24
C GLY A 121 -20.22 9.42 -12.89
N THR A 122 -20.68 10.63 -12.60
CA THR A 122 -21.30 10.99 -11.31
C THR A 122 -22.83 10.87 -11.29
N SER A 123 -23.45 10.66 -12.46
CA SER A 123 -24.91 10.56 -12.59
C SER A 123 -25.48 9.41 -11.75
N GLY A 124 -26.54 9.69 -10.98
CA GLY A 124 -27.18 8.73 -10.08
C GLY A 124 -26.42 8.42 -8.80
N LYS A 125 -25.19 8.91 -8.63
CA LYS A 125 -24.36 8.66 -7.44
C LYS A 125 -24.44 9.81 -6.45
N THR A 126 -24.14 9.52 -5.20
CA THR A 126 -24.08 10.52 -4.12
C THR A 126 -22.66 10.59 -3.57
N LEU A 127 -22.11 11.81 -3.46
CA LEU A 127 -20.80 12.07 -2.90
C LEU A 127 -20.91 12.47 -1.43
N PHE A 128 -20.05 11.88 -0.58
CA PHE A 128 -19.98 12.16 0.84
C PHE A 128 -18.60 12.69 1.23
N GLU A 129 -18.58 13.66 2.15
CA GLU A 129 -17.39 14.03 2.93
C GLU A 129 -17.53 13.42 4.33
N ILE A 130 -16.54 12.61 4.72
CA ILE A 130 -16.42 11.99 6.04
C ILE A 130 -15.41 12.81 6.83
N THR A 131 -15.86 13.43 7.91
CA THR A 131 -15.11 14.43 8.69
C THR A 131 -14.50 13.86 9.96
N ASN A 132 -13.48 14.53 10.50
CA ASN A 132 -12.81 14.20 11.76
C ASN A 132 -12.40 12.72 11.84
N VAL A 133 -11.66 12.29 10.82
CA VAL A 133 -11.11 10.94 10.73
C VAL A 133 -9.76 10.91 11.42
N GLU A 134 -9.55 9.93 12.30
CA GLU A 134 -8.25 9.58 12.85
C GLU A 134 -8.09 8.07 12.88
N ILE A 135 -7.12 7.55 12.13
CA ILE A 135 -6.83 6.13 12.07
C ILE A 135 -5.34 5.90 12.27
N ASN A 136 -5.01 4.96 13.15
CA ASN A 136 -3.64 4.58 13.44
C ASN A 136 -3.22 3.37 12.59
N ASN A 137 -1.92 3.12 12.52
CA ASN A 137 -1.35 1.90 11.93
C ASN A 137 -1.76 1.62 10.46
N ILE A 138 -1.76 2.64 9.61
CA ILE A 138 -1.94 2.49 8.16
C ILE A 138 -0.61 2.15 7.49
N LEU A 139 -0.60 1.12 6.65
CA LEU A 139 0.53 0.80 5.78
C LEU A 139 0.56 1.77 4.59
N ASP A 140 1.59 2.60 4.51
CA ASP A 140 1.67 3.67 3.51
C ASP A 140 2.40 3.21 2.24
N LEU A 141 1.64 2.71 1.26
CA LEU A 141 2.15 2.29 -0.06
C LEU A 141 2.40 3.47 -1.01
N THR A 142 2.29 4.70 -0.53
CA THR A 142 2.73 5.90 -1.28
C THR A 142 4.19 6.25 -0.97
N ASP A 143 4.76 5.62 0.06
CA ASP A 143 6.15 5.78 0.48
C ASP A 143 7.04 4.74 -0.21
N GLU A 144 8.01 5.20 -1.00
CA GLU A 144 8.94 4.33 -1.74
C GLU A 144 9.76 3.45 -0.79
N THR A 145 10.06 3.92 0.41
CA THR A 145 10.80 3.15 1.41
C THR A 145 9.99 1.95 1.88
N VAL A 146 8.70 2.14 2.11
CA VAL A 146 7.76 1.08 2.49
C VAL A 146 7.64 0.06 1.35
N ILE A 147 7.40 0.52 0.13
CA ILE A 147 7.31 -0.36 -1.05
C ILE A 147 8.57 -1.22 -1.22
N ARG A 148 9.75 -0.62 -1.05
CA ARG A 148 11.03 -1.34 -1.13
C ARG A 148 11.20 -2.34 -0.01
N GLN A 149 10.73 -2.05 1.20
CA GLN A 149 10.75 -3.00 2.33
C GLN A 149 9.83 -4.20 2.08
N LEU A 150 8.72 -3.98 1.38
CA LEU A 150 7.74 -5.02 1.02
C LEU A 150 8.14 -5.85 -0.20
N GLY A 151 9.26 -5.54 -0.86
CA GLY A 151 9.74 -6.33 -2.01
C GLY A 151 8.92 -6.11 -3.28
N THR A 152 8.29 -4.94 -3.44
CA THR A 152 7.46 -4.58 -4.59
C THR A 152 7.91 -3.25 -5.22
N SER A 153 7.19 -2.75 -6.23
CA SER A 153 7.42 -1.46 -6.88
C SER A 153 6.15 -0.60 -6.98
N PHE A 154 6.32 0.68 -7.30
CA PHE A 154 5.17 1.55 -7.56
C PHE A 154 4.36 1.09 -8.77
N GLU A 155 5.00 0.59 -9.82
CA GLU A 155 4.37 0.08 -11.03
C GLU A 155 3.44 -1.11 -10.71
N GLN A 156 3.96 -2.06 -9.92
CA GLN A 156 3.18 -3.20 -9.42
C GLN A 156 2.01 -2.75 -8.55
N MET A 157 2.23 -1.76 -7.68
CA MET A 157 1.16 -1.23 -6.85
C MET A 157 0.11 -0.50 -7.69
N LYS A 158 0.52 0.34 -8.63
CA LYS A 158 -0.32 1.19 -9.50
C LYS A 158 -1.00 0.42 -10.62
N LEU A 159 -0.67 -0.86 -10.81
CA LEU A 159 -1.18 -1.70 -11.89
C LEU A 159 -0.79 -1.18 -13.28
N SER A 160 0.33 -0.46 -13.34
CA SER A 160 0.86 0.11 -14.57
C SER A 160 1.93 -0.81 -15.13
N GLY A 161 1.79 -1.23 -16.39
CA GLY A 161 2.78 -2.10 -17.05
C GLY A 161 2.86 -3.53 -16.51
N VAL A 162 1.84 -4.01 -15.80
CA VAL A 162 1.76 -5.38 -15.27
C VAL A 162 0.60 -6.16 -15.88
N THR A 163 0.85 -7.43 -16.22
CA THR A 163 -0.13 -8.31 -16.87
C THR A 163 -1.16 -8.87 -15.89
N ASN A 164 -0.82 -8.96 -14.60
CA ASN A 164 -1.66 -9.51 -13.54
C ASN A 164 -2.20 -8.38 -12.65
N SER A 165 -3.50 -8.10 -12.77
CA SER A 165 -4.06 -6.82 -12.34
C SER A 165 -4.13 -6.62 -10.83
N TYR A 166 -4.17 -7.66 -9.98
CA TYR A 166 -4.27 -7.46 -8.51
C TYR A 166 -3.44 -8.39 -7.63
N GLU A 167 -2.64 -9.31 -8.18
CA GLU A 167 -1.94 -10.32 -7.38
C GLU A 167 -1.05 -9.67 -6.30
N TYR A 168 -0.28 -8.64 -6.65
CA TYR A 168 0.63 -7.99 -5.72
C TYR A 168 -0.11 -7.21 -4.63
N THR A 169 -1.12 -6.44 -5.03
CA THR A 169 -1.90 -5.60 -4.11
C THR A 169 -2.74 -6.45 -3.16
N GLN A 170 -3.24 -7.60 -3.63
CA GLN A 170 -3.99 -8.54 -2.81
C GLN A 170 -3.09 -9.27 -1.80
N GLU A 171 -1.89 -9.71 -2.18
CA GLU A 171 -0.96 -10.33 -1.24
C GLU A 171 -0.49 -9.33 -0.17
N ILE A 172 -0.25 -8.06 -0.54
CA ILE A 172 0.04 -7.01 0.44
C ILE A 172 -1.13 -6.75 1.37
N ALA A 173 -2.37 -6.71 0.87
CA ALA A 173 -3.54 -6.53 1.73
C ALA A 173 -3.69 -7.67 2.74
N ILE A 174 -3.54 -8.93 2.29
CA ILE A 174 -3.58 -10.11 3.17
C ILE A 174 -2.48 -10.03 4.22
N TRP A 175 -1.25 -9.77 3.79
CA TRP A 175 -0.12 -9.66 4.70
C TRP A 175 -0.28 -8.52 5.70
N ALA A 176 -0.70 -7.33 5.25
CA ALA A 176 -0.90 -6.18 6.10
C ALA A 176 -1.98 -6.47 7.15
N LYS A 177 -3.11 -7.05 6.75
CA LYS A 177 -4.17 -7.46 7.69
C LYS A 177 -3.65 -8.45 8.74
N ASN A 178 -2.95 -9.50 8.30
CA ASN A 178 -2.38 -10.52 9.20
C ASN A 178 -1.30 -9.98 10.15
N ASN A 179 -0.73 -8.81 9.84
CA ASN A 179 0.28 -8.14 10.64
C ASN A 179 -0.26 -6.95 11.44
N GLY A 180 -1.58 -6.82 11.54
CA GLY A 180 -2.26 -5.87 12.44
C GLY A 180 -2.40 -4.46 11.90
N TYR A 181 -2.07 -4.19 10.63
CA TYR A 181 -2.33 -2.90 10.02
C TYR A 181 -3.84 -2.67 9.88
N SER A 182 -4.28 -1.44 10.11
CA SER A 182 -5.68 -1.04 10.04
C SER A 182 -6.19 -0.91 8.60
N GLY A 183 -5.27 -0.72 7.66
CA GLY A 183 -5.56 -0.52 6.25
C GLY A 183 -4.30 -0.15 5.48
N VAL A 184 -4.49 0.17 4.20
CA VAL A 184 -3.43 0.66 3.30
C VAL A 184 -3.78 2.04 2.76
N LYS A 185 -2.78 2.92 2.65
CA LYS A 185 -2.82 4.14 1.83
C LYS A 185 -2.12 3.86 0.51
N PHE A 186 -2.71 4.22 -0.62
CA PHE A 186 -2.19 3.88 -1.94
C PHE A 186 -2.54 4.92 -3.00
N TYR A 187 -1.80 4.95 -4.11
CA TYR A 187 -2.13 5.79 -5.26
C TYR A 187 -3.31 5.21 -6.05
N GLY A 188 -4.23 6.07 -6.47
CA GLY A 188 -5.29 5.72 -7.42
C GLY A 188 -4.73 5.12 -8.72
N ALA A 189 -5.47 4.17 -9.31
CA ALA A 189 -5.08 3.51 -10.56
C ALA A 189 -5.63 4.22 -11.81
N GLN A 190 -6.59 5.14 -11.63
CA GLN A 190 -7.31 5.79 -12.72
C GLN A 190 -6.75 7.17 -13.07
N GLY A 191 -7.01 7.64 -14.29
CA GLY A 191 -6.76 9.02 -14.70
C GLY A 191 -5.37 9.33 -15.27
N GLY A 192 -4.61 8.33 -15.71
CA GLY A 192 -3.34 8.48 -16.46
C GLY A 192 -2.17 9.10 -15.67
N SER A 193 -2.44 9.70 -14.52
CA SER A 193 -1.48 10.24 -13.57
C SER A 193 -1.88 9.79 -12.17
N THR A 194 -0.93 9.25 -11.42
CA THR A 194 -1.12 8.78 -10.04
C THR A 194 -1.15 9.95 -9.05
N SER A 195 -1.99 10.94 -9.33
CA SER A 195 -1.98 12.27 -8.70
C SER A 195 -2.82 12.36 -7.43
N TYR A 196 -3.47 11.27 -7.04
CA TYR A 196 -4.28 11.21 -5.82
C TYR A 196 -4.12 9.88 -5.09
N THR A 197 -4.51 9.93 -3.82
CA THR A 197 -4.34 8.88 -2.84
C THR A 197 -5.69 8.42 -2.33
N ASN A 198 -5.78 7.12 -2.12
CA ASN A 198 -6.92 6.41 -1.60
C ASN A 198 -6.51 5.59 -0.38
N PHE A 199 -7.52 5.12 0.35
CA PHE A 199 -7.39 4.21 1.46
C PHE A 199 -8.24 2.97 1.24
N SER A 200 -7.79 1.83 1.75
CA SER A 200 -8.60 0.62 1.94
C SER A 200 -8.50 0.21 3.40
N ILE A 201 -9.61 0.31 4.14
CA ILE A 201 -9.67 -0.05 5.57
C ILE A 201 -10.26 -1.44 5.72
N PHE A 202 -9.56 -2.33 6.42
CA PHE A 202 -9.81 -3.78 6.32
C PHE A 202 -11.00 -4.30 7.12
N ASP A 203 -11.39 -3.61 8.19
CA ASP A 203 -12.40 -4.09 9.14
C ASP A 203 -13.37 -2.99 9.55
N GLN A 204 -14.64 -3.35 9.70
CA GLN A 204 -15.71 -2.39 10.03
C GLN A 204 -15.51 -1.78 11.43
N SER A 205 -15.00 -2.56 12.39
CA SER A 205 -14.69 -2.05 13.74
C SER A 205 -13.63 -0.94 13.70
N THR A 206 -12.62 -1.08 12.84
CA THR A 206 -11.60 -0.07 12.58
C THR A 206 -12.20 1.19 11.97
N VAL A 207 -13.08 1.05 10.98
CA VAL A 207 -13.82 2.20 10.39
C VAL A 207 -14.62 2.93 11.45
N ASN A 208 -15.41 2.20 12.24
CA ASN A 208 -16.28 2.76 13.27
C ASN A 208 -15.48 3.53 14.33
N SER A 209 -14.28 3.05 14.67
CA SER A 209 -13.40 3.70 15.64
C SER A 209 -12.66 4.90 15.05
N ALA A 210 -12.42 4.90 13.75
CA ALA A 210 -11.66 5.94 13.06
C ALA A 210 -12.45 7.23 12.80
N ILE A 211 -13.76 7.10 12.58
CA ILE A 211 -14.62 8.24 12.23
C ILE A 211 -15.18 8.84 13.52
N LYS A 212 -14.67 10.02 13.90
CA LYS A 212 -15.09 10.77 15.08
C LYS A 212 -16.09 11.90 14.74
N GLY A 213 -16.32 12.15 13.45
CA GLY A 213 -17.23 13.16 12.94
C GLY A 213 -18.46 12.56 12.26
N SER A 214 -18.93 13.23 11.22
CA SER A 214 -20.09 12.82 10.41
C SER A 214 -19.72 12.55 8.95
N ALA A 215 -20.59 11.80 8.26
CA ALA A 215 -20.59 11.68 6.81
C ALA A 215 -21.69 12.57 6.23
N ASN A 216 -21.30 13.63 5.51
CA ASN A 216 -22.23 14.63 4.98
C ASN A 216 -22.31 14.52 3.47
N ILE A 217 -23.51 14.60 2.90
CA ILE A 217 -23.69 14.71 1.45
C ILE A 217 -23.15 16.06 0.99
N ILE A 218 -22.35 16.06 -0.07
CA ILE A 218 -21.81 17.27 -0.67
C ILE A 218 -22.06 17.31 -2.19
N PRO A 219 -22.04 18.49 -2.82
CA PRO A 219 -22.08 18.58 -4.28
C PRO A 219 -20.87 17.90 -4.93
N TRP A 220 -21.07 17.37 -6.14
CA TRP A 220 -20.00 16.85 -7.01
C TRP A 220 -18.98 17.92 -7.40
#